data_AF-A0A2N8MNI6-F1
#
_entry.id   AF-A0A2N8MNI6-F1
#
_cell.length_a   1.000
_cell.length_b   1.000
_cell.length_c   1.000
_cell.angle_alpha   90.00
_cell.angle_beta   90.00
_cell.angle_gamma   90.00
#
_symmetry.space_group_name_H-M   'P 1'
#
loop_
_entity.id
_entity.type
_entity.pdbx_description
1 polymer ?
#
loop_
_entity_poly.entity_id
_entity_poly.type
_entity_poly.pdbx_seq_one_letter_code
_entity_poly.pdbx_strand_id
1 'polypeptide(L)'
;MRSTREMHRLTAVFLAGDVEARFRAGDLRSATKVHNRRLYPMLTRLLERGWIVDGCDEPSPDEPSPQPYYVLTDIGRRELNRP
;
A
#
# COMPACT_ATOMS: atom_id res chain seq x y z
N MET A 1 12.64 17.84 -1.11
CA MET A 1 12.18 16.63 -0.39
C MET A 1 11.22 15.81 -1.26
N ARG A 2 11.74 15.02 -2.21
CA ARG A 2 10.90 14.26 -3.15
C ARG A 2 10.23 13.05 -2.50
N SER A 3 10.90 12.40 -1.54
CA SER A 3 10.39 11.23 -0.82
C SER A 3 9.17 11.56 0.06
N THR A 4 9.12 12.73 0.69
CA THR A 4 7.97 13.14 1.52
C THR A 4 6.71 13.29 0.68
N ARG A 5 6.78 13.94 -0.48
CA ARG A 5 5.63 14.08 -1.40
C ARG A 5 5.21 12.75 -2.03
N GLU A 6 6.15 11.82 -2.24
CA GLU A 6 5.85 10.47 -2.71
C GLU A 6 5.13 9.66 -1.61
N MET A 7 5.59 9.78 -0.36
CA MET A 7 4.92 9.17 0.80
C MET A 7 3.49 9.71 0.99
N HIS A 8 3.30 11.03 0.95
CA HIS A 8 1.95 11.62 1.08
C HIS A 8 0.98 11.14 0.00
N ARG A 9 1.46 10.95 -1.24
CA ARG A 9 0.62 10.38 -2.32
C ARG A 9 0.27 8.93 -2.04
N LEU A 10 1.22 8.14 -1.55
CA LEU A 10 0.98 6.76 -1.18
C LEU A 10 -0.05 6.64 -0.05
N THR A 11 0.09 7.44 1.00
CA THR A 11 -0.84 7.43 2.14
C THR A 11 -2.24 7.91 1.73
N ALA A 12 -2.34 8.91 0.85
CA ALA A 12 -3.62 9.35 0.31
C ALA A 12 -4.34 8.25 -0.50
N VAL A 13 -3.61 7.44 -1.28
CA VAL A 13 -4.20 6.31 -2.01
C VAL A 13 -4.75 5.25 -1.05
N PHE A 14 -4.01 4.92 0.02
CA PHE A 14 -4.51 4.00 1.04
C PHE A 14 -5.75 4.53 1.76
N LEU A 15 -5.75 5.81 2.14
CA LEU A 15 -6.88 6.45 2.84
C LEU A 15 -8.13 6.62 1.97
N ALA A 16 -7.97 6.72 0.64
CA ALA A 16 -9.08 6.79 -0.29
C ALA A 16 -9.78 5.44 -0.52
N GLY A 17 -9.15 4.32 -0.13
CA GLY A 17 -9.77 3.00 -0.18
C GLY A 17 -10.72 2.72 0.97
N ASP A 18 -11.59 1.74 0.74
CA ASP A 18 -12.46 1.18 1.78
C ASP A 18 -11.65 0.42 2.85
N VAL A 19 -12.29 0.07 3.97
CA VAL A 19 -11.67 -0.59 5.13
C VAL A 19 -11.00 -1.91 4.75
N GLU A 20 -11.57 -2.65 3.79
CA GLU A 20 -11.06 -3.94 3.32
C GLU A 20 -10.35 -3.85 1.96
N ALA A 21 -10.04 -2.63 1.49
CA ALA A 21 -9.40 -2.44 0.19
C ALA A 21 -8.02 -3.14 0.15
N ARG A 22 -7.88 -4.05 -0.81
CA ARG A 22 -6.61 -4.71 -1.14
C ARG A 22 -5.92 -3.93 -2.24
N PHE A 23 -4.68 -3.53 -1.99
CA PHE A 23 -3.88 -2.76 -2.93
C PHE A 23 -2.73 -3.61 -3.46
N ARG A 24 -2.70 -3.86 -4.77
CA ARG A 24 -1.54 -4.50 -5.40
C ARG A 24 -0.46 -3.46 -5.68
N ALA A 25 0.81 -3.88 -5.68
CA ALA A 25 1.93 -2.96 -5.95
C ALA A 25 1.81 -2.25 -7.31
N GLY A 26 1.24 -2.93 -8.32
CA GLY A 26 0.95 -2.36 -9.64
C GLY A 26 -0.06 -1.21 -9.61
N ASP A 27 -1.11 -1.34 -8.80
CA ASP A 27 -2.15 -0.33 -8.64
C ASP A 27 -1.59 0.89 -7.90
N LEU A 28 -0.85 0.65 -6.81
CA LEU A 28 -0.17 1.69 -6.05
C LEU A 28 0.82 2.46 -6.91
N ARG A 29 1.61 1.76 -7.74
CA ARG A 29 2.52 2.39 -8.71
C ARG A 29 1.75 3.30 -9.68
N SER A 30 0.65 2.80 -10.20
CA SER A 30 -0.17 3.49 -11.21
C SER A 30 -0.89 4.70 -10.66
N ALA A 31 -1.40 4.63 -9.44
CA ALA A 31 -2.08 5.71 -8.74
C ALA A 31 -1.11 6.80 -8.25
N THR A 32 0.02 6.41 -7.65
CA THR A 32 0.98 7.36 -7.06
C THR A 32 1.97 7.95 -8.09
N LYS A 33 2.13 7.30 -9.24
CA LYS A 33 3.19 7.54 -10.24
C LYS A 33 4.60 7.43 -9.63
N VAL A 34 4.77 6.58 -8.62
CA VAL A 34 6.06 6.32 -7.97
C VAL A 34 6.68 5.05 -8.50
N HIS A 35 7.95 5.09 -8.88
CA HIS A 35 8.68 3.93 -9.38
C HIS A 35 8.87 2.85 -8.28
N ASN A 36 8.86 1.57 -8.67
CA ASN A 36 8.97 0.41 -7.75
C ASN A 36 10.16 0.50 -6.80
N ARG A 37 11.34 0.91 -7.30
CA ARG A 37 12.57 1.13 -6.49
C ARG A 37 12.36 2.06 -5.28
N ARG A 38 11.38 2.96 -5.35
CA ARG A 38 11.02 3.86 -4.24
C ARG A 38 9.76 3.40 -3.51
N LEU A 39 8.83 2.80 -4.23
CA LEU A 39 7.58 2.29 -3.67
C LEU A 39 7.85 1.23 -2.59
N TYR A 40 8.68 0.23 -2.88
CA TYR A 40 8.94 -0.85 -1.94
C TYR A 40 9.56 -0.37 -0.61
N PRO A 41 10.61 0.47 -0.58
CA PRO A 41 11.09 1.03 0.68
C PRO A 41 10.04 1.83 1.47
N MET A 42 9.06 2.45 0.80
CA MET A 42 7.96 3.13 1.50
C MET A 42 6.98 2.12 2.08
N LEU A 43 6.62 1.08 1.33
CA LEU A 43 5.76 -0.01 1.82
C LEU A 43 6.39 -0.74 3.00
N THR A 44 7.68 -1.06 2.93
CA THR A 44 8.43 -1.66 4.05
C THR A 44 8.31 -0.81 5.32
N ARG A 45 8.47 0.52 5.22
CA ARG A 45 8.31 1.40 6.39
C ARG A 45 6.90 1.40 6.96
N LEU A 46 5.87 1.26 6.11
CA LEU A 46 4.48 1.19 6.57
C LEU A 46 4.19 -0.16 7.23
N LEU A 47 4.75 -1.25 6.71
CA LEU A 47 4.68 -2.60 7.29
C LEU A 47 5.38 -2.65 8.66
N GLU A 48 6.61 -2.14 8.76
CA GLU A 48 7.37 -2.08 10.01
C GLU A 48 6.64 -1.30 11.11
N ARG A 49 5.82 -0.31 10.73
CA ARG A 49 5.00 0.47 11.65
C ARG A 49 3.65 -0.18 11.97
N GLY A 50 3.32 -1.29 11.34
CA GLY A 50 2.01 -1.93 11.44
C GLY A 50 0.86 -1.08 10.86
N TRP A 51 1.17 -0.12 10.00
CA TRP A 51 0.16 0.76 9.36
C TRP A 51 -0.51 0.08 8.18
N ILE A 52 0.20 -0.83 7.54
CA ILE A 52 -0.37 -1.75 6.56
C ILE A 52 0.03 -3.17 6.93
N VAL A 53 -0.70 -4.15 6.41
CA VAL A 53 -0.32 -5.56 6.41
C VAL A 53 -0.25 -6.04 4.96
N ASP A 54 0.62 -7.01 4.70
CA ASP A 54 0.66 -7.72 3.43
C ASP A 54 -0.03 -9.08 3.50
N GLY A 55 -0.54 -9.52 2.37
CA GLY A 55 -1.11 -10.85 2.18
C GLY A 55 -0.88 -11.32 0.75
N CYS A 56 -1.15 -12.59 0.50
CA CYS A 56 -1.17 -13.15 -0.84
C CYS A 56 -2.56 -13.68 -1.13
N ASP A 57 -3.10 -13.34 -2.30
CA ASP A 57 -4.32 -13.99 -2.79
C ASP A 57 -4.03 -15.47 -3.04
N GLU A 58 -5.03 -16.32 -2.80
CA GLU A 58 -4.96 -17.73 -3.19
C GLU A 58 -4.87 -17.83 -4.72
N PRO A 59 -4.04 -18.76 -5.24
CA PRO A 59 -3.95 -18.97 -6.68
C PRO A 59 -5.32 -19.41 -7.22
N SER A 60 -5.72 -18.82 -8.34
CA SER A 60 -6.95 -19.17 -9.06
C SER A 60 -6.61 -19.71 -10.46
N PRO A 61 -7.54 -20.37 -11.16
CA PRO A 61 -7.31 -20.81 -12.53
C PRO A 61 -6.90 -19.67 -13.48
N ASP A 62 -7.41 -18.47 -13.24
CA ASP A 62 -7.12 -17.26 -14.04
C ASP A 62 -5.82 -16.56 -13.61
N GLU A 63 -5.47 -16.63 -12.33
CA GLU A 63 -4.22 -16.11 -11.75
C GLU A 63 -3.51 -17.24 -10.98
N PRO A 64 -2.73 -18.11 -11.65
CA PRO A 64 -2.14 -19.29 -11.04
C PRO A 64 -0.98 -18.98 -10.09
N SER A 65 -0.50 -17.73 -10.09
CA SER A 65 0.54 -17.26 -9.18
C SER A 65 -0.08 -16.42 -8.06
N PRO A 66 0.24 -16.70 -6.78
CA PRO A 66 -0.20 -15.88 -5.66
C PRO A 66 0.15 -14.42 -5.88
N GLN A 67 -0.84 -13.53 -5.77
CA GLN A 67 -0.65 -12.11 -5.99
C GLN A 67 -0.52 -11.39 -4.64
N PRO A 68 0.61 -10.73 -4.36
CA PRO A 68 0.78 -9.99 -3.12
C PRO A 68 -0.06 -8.71 -3.13
N TYR A 69 -0.76 -8.46 -2.03
CA TYR A 69 -1.54 -7.27 -1.79
C TYR A 69 -1.22 -6.66 -0.42
N TYR A 70 -1.59 -5.39 -0.26
CA TYR A 70 -1.46 -4.64 0.99
C TYR A 70 -2.81 -4.14 1.45
N VAL A 71 -3.08 -4.18 2.74
CA VAL A 71 -4.31 -3.67 3.36
C VAL A 71 -3.95 -2.64 4.41
N LEU A 72 -4.70 -1.54 4.45
CA LEU A 72 -4.55 -0.52 5.47
C LEU A 72 -5.12 -1.03 6.81
N THR A 73 -4.35 -0.96 7.88
CA THR A 73 -4.82 -1.36 9.21
C THR A 73 -5.60 -0.23 9.88
N ASP A 74 -6.38 -0.54 10.92
CA ASP A 74 -7.02 0.47 11.76
C ASP A 74 -6.01 1.42 12.40
N ILE A 75 -4.85 0.89 12.82
CA ILE A 75 -3.74 1.68 13.37
C ILE A 75 -3.23 2.65 12.29
N GLY A 76 -2.98 2.15 11.09
CA GLY A 76 -2.55 2.95 9.95
C GLY A 76 -3.55 4.04 9.60
N ARG A 77 -4.85 3.72 9.55
CA ARG A 77 -5.90 4.69 9.26
C ARG A 77 -5.95 5.81 10.29
N ARG A 78 -5.73 5.52 11.58
CA ARG A 78 -5.67 6.53 12.65
C ARG A 78 -4.41 7.39 12.53
N GLU A 79 -3.25 6.76 12.38
CA GLU A 79 -1.96 7.47 12.33
C GLU A 79 -1.81 8.32 11.07
N LEU A 80 -2.31 7.86 9.92
CA LEU A 80 -2.25 8.58 8.65
C LEU A 80 -3.26 9.72 8.53
N ASN A 81 -4.32 9.73 9.35
CA ASN A 81 -5.28 10.84 9.44
C ASN A 81 -4.89 11.89 10.48
N ARG A 82 -3.78 11.72 11.21
CA ARG A 82 -3.31 12.75 12.14
C ARG A 82 -2.83 14.00 11.37
N PRO A 83 -3.21 15.20 11.83
CA PRO A 83 -2.80 16.46 11.21
C PRO A 83 -1.30 16.74 11.33
#